data_AF-L8M2P9-F1
#
_entry.id   AF-L8M2P9-F1
#
_cell.length_a   1.000
_cell.length_b   1.000
_cell.length_c   1.000
_cell.angle_alpha   90.00
_cell.angle_beta   90.00
_cell.angle_gamma   90.00
#
_symmetry.space_group_name_H-M   'P 1'
#
loop_
_entity.id
_entity.type
_entity.pdbx_description
1 polymer ?
#
loop_
_entity_poly.entity_id
_entity_poly.type
_entity_poly.pdbx_seq_one_letter_code
_entity_poly.pdbx_strand_id
1 'polypeptide(L)'
;MRWLFILTTVGTILLSPCKITQAQEAQTLPTAPIETRAAAYPNRIEITVKISAHEDLKIAQDMTIAKGQIISDRIPEKKRLLAQKKQLELSLKRVLATSIQAPPKPLPVPTVAPLPPVNYLEQEAAIERANIEIALSQEEITIKEQEIEELSQIPDLDPIILEHEQEKLKRLQLNHQIAQSELELARGKLETAKQQREYQEYQFSVTAARRVEEQNQAKSFYQQQLAQYNEKLADREIQITQFNEKLANVQNQIDNLQIVSPYAGEVRSIDFLGQDAEGLITVKILLKISITQELPK
;
A
#
# COMPACT_ATOMS: atom_id res chain seq x y z
N MET A 1 40.15 -24.63 9.54
CA MET A 1 40.41 -24.32 8.12
C MET A 1 39.91 -22.90 7.90
N ARG A 2 40.67 -21.82 7.66
CA ARG A 2 42.11 -21.58 7.38
C ARG A 2 42.64 -22.14 6.05
N TRP A 3 43.42 -21.28 5.34
CA TRP A 3 43.97 -21.35 3.96
C TRP A 3 43.02 -20.85 2.86
N LEU A 4 43.40 -20.07 1.83
CA LEU A 4 44.49 -19.13 1.45
C LEU A 4 44.07 -18.72 0.00
N PHE A 5 43.78 -17.45 -0.34
CA PHE A 5 44.66 -16.42 -0.93
C PHE A 5 45.30 -16.70 -2.31
N ILE A 6 45.06 -15.77 -3.26
CA ILE A 6 45.85 -15.30 -4.43
C ILE A 6 44.87 -14.42 -5.25
N LEU A 7 45.08 -13.13 -5.59
CA LEU A 7 46.16 -12.38 -6.29
C LEU A 7 46.19 -12.63 -7.82
N THR A 8 46.30 -11.64 -8.71
CA THR A 8 46.35 -10.16 -8.57
C THR A 8 45.37 -9.55 -9.60
N THR A 9 45.45 -8.35 -10.21
CA THR A 9 46.46 -7.30 -10.44
C THR A 9 45.92 -5.90 -10.08
N VAL A 10 46.75 -4.87 -10.26
CA VAL A 10 46.40 -3.45 -10.11
C VAL A 10 46.69 -2.73 -11.44
N GLY A 11 45.83 -1.80 -11.84
CA GLY A 11 45.96 -1.01 -13.07
C GLY A 11 45.98 0.50 -12.82
N THR A 12 46.96 0.99 -12.06
CA THR A 12 47.16 2.43 -11.82
C THR A 12 47.94 3.08 -12.97
N ILE A 13 47.41 4.15 -13.56
CA ILE A 13 48.18 5.13 -14.35
C ILE A 13 47.95 6.51 -13.73
N LEU A 14 49.03 7.28 -13.64
CA LEU A 14 49.10 8.57 -12.94
C LEU A 14 49.47 9.71 -13.90
N LEU A 15 49.10 10.91 -13.46
CA LEU A 15 49.66 12.23 -13.80
C LEU A 15 49.46 12.82 -15.20
N SER A 16 49.00 14.09 -15.14
CA SER A 16 49.15 15.17 -16.12
C SER A 16 50.62 15.63 -16.24
N PRO A 17 50.97 16.71 -17.00
CA PRO A 17 50.15 17.54 -17.87
C PRO A 17 50.74 17.82 -19.27
N CYS A 18 49.93 18.39 -20.16
CA CYS A 18 50.45 19.28 -21.20
C CYS A 18 49.43 20.38 -21.53
N LYS A 19 49.87 21.65 -21.52
CA LYS A 19 49.12 22.77 -22.09
C LYS A 19 49.75 23.10 -23.44
N ILE A 20 49.02 22.90 -24.53
CA ILE A 20 49.35 23.50 -25.82
C ILE A 20 48.17 24.39 -26.23
N THR A 21 48.48 25.67 -26.37
CA THR A 21 47.56 26.72 -26.80
C THR A 21 47.44 26.70 -28.33
N GLN A 22 46.24 26.76 -28.90
CA GLN A 22 45.80 27.77 -29.89
C GLN A 22 44.44 27.45 -30.55
N ALA A 23 43.86 28.49 -31.16
CA ALA A 23 42.91 28.49 -32.27
C ALA A 23 41.78 27.43 -32.27
N GLN A 24 40.63 27.82 -31.71
CA GLN A 24 39.35 27.14 -31.93
C GLN A 24 38.73 27.59 -33.27
N GLU A 25 39.24 27.07 -34.40
CA GLU A 25 38.62 27.28 -35.71
C GLU A 25 37.50 26.25 -35.97
N ALA A 26 36.25 26.72 -35.94
CA ALA A 26 35.10 25.90 -36.29
C ALA A 26 34.93 25.85 -37.81
N GLN A 27 35.37 24.77 -38.46
CA GLN A 27 35.15 24.55 -39.89
C GLN A 27 33.69 24.15 -40.17
N THR A 28 32.86 25.15 -40.45
CA THR A 28 31.43 25.00 -40.78
C THR A 28 31.20 24.57 -42.23
N LEU A 29 30.35 23.57 -42.46
CA LEU A 29 29.75 23.28 -43.77
C LEU A 29 28.35 22.65 -43.60
N PRO A 30 27.35 23.02 -44.41
CA PRO A 30 27.13 24.30 -45.06
C PRO A 30 25.80 24.94 -44.62
N THR A 31 25.84 26.18 -44.14
CA THR A 31 24.61 26.99 -44.02
C THR A 31 24.12 27.33 -45.42
N ALA A 32 22.95 26.82 -45.81
CA ALA A 32 22.30 27.24 -47.05
C ALA A 32 22.04 28.76 -46.99
N PRO A 33 22.44 29.54 -48.01
CA PRO A 33 22.33 30.99 -47.95
C PRO A 33 20.87 31.42 -47.92
N ILE A 34 20.47 32.12 -46.86
CA ILE A 34 19.27 32.97 -46.90
C ILE A 34 19.64 34.16 -47.79
N GLU A 35 19.38 34.04 -49.09
CA GLU A 35 19.46 35.16 -50.02
C GLU A 35 18.33 36.16 -49.76
N THR A 36 18.46 36.94 -48.69
CA THR A 36 17.70 38.19 -48.49
C THR A 36 18.17 39.20 -49.53
N ARG A 37 17.77 38.98 -50.79
CA ARG A 37 18.11 39.84 -51.92
C ARG A 37 17.29 41.12 -51.82
N ALA A 38 17.83 42.08 -51.08
CA ALA A 38 17.20 43.36 -50.76
C ALA A 38 16.96 44.25 -52.00
N ALA A 39 15.86 43.98 -52.71
CA ALA A 39 15.33 44.86 -53.74
C ALA A 39 14.64 46.07 -53.08
N ALA A 40 14.97 47.28 -53.53
CA ALA A 40 14.65 48.51 -52.82
C ALA A 40 13.17 48.93 -52.89
N TYR A 41 12.37 48.47 -51.91
CA TYR A 41 11.09 49.09 -51.52
C TYR A 41 10.98 49.14 -49.99
N PRO A 42 11.30 50.28 -49.32
CA PRO A 42 11.37 50.36 -47.86
C PRO A 42 10.03 50.14 -47.12
N ASN A 43 8.92 50.09 -47.85
CA ASN A 43 7.56 50.07 -47.30
C ASN A 43 6.76 48.84 -47.73
N ARG A 44 7.36 47.72 -48.12
CA ARG A 44 6.62 46.51 -48.53
C ARG A 44 7.03 45.30 -47.70
N ILE A 45 6.05 44.63 -47.09
CA ILE A 45 6.23 43.37 -46.35
C ILE A 45 5.34 42.31 -46.99
N GLU A 46 5.89 41.11 -47.12
CA GLU A 46 5.18 39.90 -47.52
C GLU A 46 4.78 39.10 -46.27
N ILE A 47 3.52 38.68 -46.19
CA ILE A 47 3.05 37.74 -45.17
C ILE A 47 2.45 36.53 -45.87
N THR A 48 3.01 35.35 -45.60
CA THR A 48 2.48 34.06 -46.05
C THR A 48 1.56 33.48 -44.99
N VAL A 49 0.32 33.17 -45.36
CA VAL A 49 -0.72 32.67 -44.46
C VAL A 49 -1.31 31.38 -45.04
N LYS A 50 -1.45 30.34 -44.21
CA LYS A 50 -2.18 29.11 -44.57
C LYS A 50 -3.62 29.18 -44.06
N ILE A 51 -4.60 29.11 -44.95
CA ILE A 51 -6.04 29.08 -44.63
C ILE A 51 -6.67 27.76 -45.08
N SER A 52 -7.82 27.37 -44.51
CA SER A 52 -8.51 26.13 -44.90
C SER A 52 -9.56 26.40 -45.98
N ALA A 53 -10.23 27.55 -45.91
CA ALA A 53 -11.18 28.02 -46.92
C ALA A 53 -11.03 29.52 -47.16
N HIS A 54 -11.45 30.00 -48.34
CA HIS A 54 -11.42 31.42 -48.70
C HIS A 54 -12.17 32.33 -47.70
N GLU A 55 -13.19 31.80 -47.03
CA GLU A 55 -13.97 32.50 -45.99
C GLU A 55 -13.23 32.68 -44.66
N ASP A 56 -12.11 31.99 -44.40
CA ASP A 56 -11.30 32.16 -43.19
C ASP A 56 -10.59 33.53 -43.17
N LEU A 57 -10.26 34.07 -44.35
CA LEU A 57 -9.57 35.35 -44.52
C LEU A 57 -10.53 36.51 -44.16
N LYS A 58 -10.10 37.40 -43.26
CA LYS A 58 -10.91 38.51 -42.74
C LYS A 58 -10.48 39.88 -43.30
N ILE A 59 -9.69 39.87 -44.37
CA ILE A 59 -9.12 41.06 -45.01
C ILE A 59 -9.42 41.07 -46.51
N ALA A 60 -9.52 42.26 -47.09
CA ALA A 60 -9.74 42.47 -48.51
C ALA A 60 -8.57 43.26 -49.14
N GLN A 61 -8.50 43.28 -50.47
CA GLN A 61 -7.56 44.15 -51.18
C GLN A 61 -7.87 45.62 -50.88
N ASP A 62 -6.82 46.45 -50.82
CA ASP A 62 -6.85 47.89 -50.50
C ASP A 62 -7.46 48.23 -49.13
N MET A 63 -7.67 47.22 -48.27
CA MET A 63 -8.02 47.39 -46.86
C MET A 63 -6.81 47.89 -46.06
N THR A 64 -7.03 48.84 -45.16
CA THR A 64 -6.03 49.21 -44.15
C THR A 64 -6.13 48.28 -42.93
N ILE A 65 -5.00 47.76 -42.50
CA ILE A 65 -4.83 46.81 -41.40
C ILE A 65 -4.01 47.48 -40.29
N ALA A 66 -4.47 47.36 -39.04
CA ALA A 66 -3.73 47.76 -37.85
C ALA A 66 -2.81 46.64 -37.33
N LYS A 67 -1.74 47.01 -36.62
CA LYS A 67 -0.90 46.05 -35.89
C LYS A 67 -1.75 45.31 -34.85
N GLY A 68 -1.70 43.98 -34.85
CA GLY A 68 -2.53 43.10 -34.03
C GLY A 68 -3.92 42.76 -34.60
N GLN A 69 -4.32 43.34 -35.75
CA GLN A 69 -5.60 43.01 -36.39
C GLN A 69 -5.58 41.60 -36.99
N ILE A 70 -6.72 40.90 -36.90
CA ILE A 70 -6.89 39.54 -37.43
C ILE A 70 -6.82 39.56 -38.96
N ILE A 71 -5.92 38.76 -39.52
CA ILE A 71 -5.81 38.47 -40.95
C ILE A 71 -6.71 37.27 -41.31
N SER A 72 -6.69 36.22 -40.48
CA SER A 72 -7.46 34.99 -40.70
C SER A 72 -7.97 34.42 -39.37
N ASP A 73 -9.20 33.90 -39.37
CA ASP A 73 -9.77 33.16 -38.23
C ASP A 73 -10.61 31.97 -38.72
N ARG A 74 -10.18 30.75 -38.39
CA ARG A 74 -10.79 29.49 -38.83
C ARG A 74 -12.01 29.11 -37.99
N ILE A 75 -13.07 29.91 -38.09
CA ILE A 75 -14.31 29.80 -37.30
C ILE A 75 -14.89 28.37 -37.20
N PRO A 76 -15.05 27.57 -38.27
CA PRO A 76 -15.62 26.22 -38.15
C PRO A 76 -14.71 25.26 -37.35
N GLU A 77 -13.40 25.37 -37.50
CA GLU A 77 -12.43 24.56 -36.74
C GLU A 77 -12.35 25.01 -35.27
N LYS A 78 -12.41 26.32 -35.02
CA LYS A 78 -12.51 26.92 -33.67
C LYS A 78 -13.72 26.36 -32.93
N LYS A 79 -14.88 26.27 -33.61
CA LYS A 79 -16.11 25.65 -33.08
C LYS A 79 -15.94 24.16 -32.80
N ARG A 80 -15.26 23.40 -33.67
CA ARG A 80 -14.94 21.97 -33.48
C ARG A 80 -14.06 21.76 -32.22
N LEU A 81 -12.98 22.52 -32.10
CA LEU A 81 -12.04 22.40 -30.98
C LEU A 81 -12.65 22.89 -29.66
N LEU A 82 -13.49 23.92 -29.65
CA LEU A 82 -14.23 24.34 -28.45
C LEU A 82 -15.21 23.26 -27.96
N ALA A 83 -15.86 22.53 -28.87
CA ALA A 83 -16.71 21.39 -28.50
C ALA A 83 -15.87 20.23 -27.92
N GLN A 84 -14.71 19.94 -28.53
CA GLN A 84 -13.77 18.93 -28.04
C GLN A 84 -13.20 19.28 -26.65
N LYS A 85 -12.81 20.55 -26.43
CA LYS A 85 -12.40 21.08 -25.13
C LYS A 85 -13.49 20.86 -24.08
N LYS A 86 -14.72 21.27 -24.35
CA LYS A 86 -15.87 21.09 -23.44
C LYS A 86 -16.14 19.61 -23.11
N GLN A 87 -15.95 18.70 -24.08
CA GLN A 87 -16.07 17.26 -23.83
C GLN A 87 -14.95 16.73 -22.90
N LEU A 88 -13.72 17.21 -23.06
CA LEU A 88 -12.60 16.87 -22.18
C LEU A 88 -12.80 17.46 -20.76
N GLU A 89 -13.26 18.71 -20.64
CA GLU A 89 -13.61 19.35 -19.35
C GLU A 89 -14.71 18.57 -18.60
N LEU A 90 -15.75 18.12 -19.30
CA LEU A 90 -16.80 17.26 -18.72
C LEU A 90 -16.28 15.88 -18.32
N SER A 91 -15.27 15.36 -19.01
CA SER A 91 -14.64 14.06 -18.70
C SER A 91 -13.76 14.18 -17.46
N LEU A 92 -12.92 15.22 -17.38
CA LEU A 92 -12.17 15.60 -16.19
C LEU A 92 -13.08 15.83 -14.98
N LYS A 93 -14.19 16.56 -15.16
CA LYS A 93 -15.18 16.78 -14.08
C LYS A 93 -15.81 15.49 -13.57
N ARG A 94 -16.00 14.46 -14.42
CA ARG A 94 -16.45 13.13 -13.98
C ARG A 94 -15.38 12.44 -13.11
N VAL A 95 -14.13 12.41 -13.55
CA VAL A 95 -13.01 11.83 -12.78
C VAL A 95 -12.82 12.54 -11.43
N LEU A 96 -12.97 13.87 -11.40
CA LEU A 96 -12.94 14.69 -10.18
C LEU A 96 -14.17 14.47 -9.27
N ALA A 97 -15.32 14.08 -9.81
CA ALA A 97 -16.52 13.74 -9.04
C ALA A 97 -16.53 12.30 -8.50
N THR A 98 -15.79 11.36 -9.11
CA THR A 98 -15.67 9.98 -8.62
C THR A 98 -15.03 9.94 -7.23
N SER A 99 -15.81 9.56 -6.20
CA SER A 99 -15.31 9.37 -4.84
C SER A 99 -14.69 7.97 -4.68
N ILE A 100 -13.39 7.92 -4.46
CA ILE A 100 -12.71 6.69 -4.05
C ILE A 100 -12.74 6.65 -2.52
N GLN A 101 -13.51 5.73 -1.95
CA GLN A 101 -13.63 5.57 -0.50
C GLN A 101 -12.44 4.79 0.05
N ALA A 102 -11.87 5.26 1.18
CA ALA A 102 -10.81 4.56 1.89
C ALA A 102 -11.36 3.30 2.57
N PRO A 103 -10.60 2.19 2.64
CA PRO A 103 -11.05 0.97 3.29
C PRO A 103 -11.24 1.21 4.81
N PRO A 104 -12.28 0.61 5.42
CA PRO A 104 -12.50 0.71 6.85
C PRO A 104 -11.37 0.00 7.62
N LYS A 105 -10.94 0.59 8.74
CA LYS A 105 -9.95 -0.04 9.63
C LYS A 105 -10.54 -1.31 10.25
N PRO A 106 -9.77 -2.41 10.37
CA PRO A 106 -10.24 -3.63 11.00
C PRO A 106 -10.56 -3.37 12.48
N LEU A 107 -11.65 -3.97 12.97
CA LEU A 107 -12.01 -3.93 14.38
C LEU A 107 -10.97 -4.69 15.22
N PRO A 108 -10.72 -4.27 16.47
CA PRO A 108 -9.87 -5.03 17.37
C PRO A 108 -10.51 -6.39 17.68
N VAL A 109 -9.74 -7.47 17.51
CA VAL A 109 -10.13 -8.82 17.92
C VAL A 109 -10.27 -8.83 19.46
N PRO A 110 -11.37 -9.36 20.03
CA PRO A 110 -11.58 -9.38 21.47
C PRO A 110 -10.53 -10.27 22.16
N THR A 111 -9.96 -9.76 23.26
CA THR A 111 -8.99 -10.47 24.09
C THR A 111 -9.64 -11.67 24.79
N VAL A 112 -8.90 -12.77 24.92
CA VAL A 112 -9.34 -13.94 25.69
C VAL A 112 -9.30 -13.59 27.18
N ALA A 113 -10.37 -13.89 27.91
CA ALA A 113 -10.40 -13.72 29.37
C ALA A 113 -9.42 -14.71 30.04
N PRO A 114 -8.63 -14.28 31.03
CA PRO A 114 -7.66 -15.16 31.69
C PRO A 114 -8.35 -16.30 32.45
N LEU A 115 -7.69 -17.45 32.50
CA LEU A 115 -8.13 -18.56 33.35
C LEU A 115 -8.08 -18.16 34.84
N PRO A 116 -8.94 -18.75 35.70
CA PRO A 116 -8.85 -18.57 37.14
C PRO A 116 -7.49 -19.08 37.68
N PRO A 117 -7.06 -18.66 38.87
CA PRO A 117 -5.88 -19.23 39.52
C PRO A 117 -6.05 -20.74 39.78
N VAL A 118 -4.92 -21.45 39.84
CA VAL A 118 -4.88 -22.88 40.23
C VAL A 118 -5.20 -23.01 41.71
N ASN A 119 -6.02 -24.01 42.08
CA ASN A 119 -6.35 -24.34 43.46
C ASN A 119 -6.65 -25.84 43.56
N TYR A 120 -5.99 -26.55 44.48
CA TYR A 120 -6.22 -27.97 44.78
C TYR A 120 -6.46 -28.25 46.27
N LEU A 121 -6.71 -27.22 47.09
CA LEU A 121 -6.78 -27.32 48.55
C LEU A 121 -7.82 -28.33 49.05
N GLU A 122 -8.93 -28.52 48.31
CA GLU A 122 -9.96 -29.51 48.64
C GLU A 122 -9.44 -30.95 48.43
N GLN A 123 -8.73 -31.19 47.33
CA GLN A 123 -8.17 -32.49 46.97
C GLN A 123 -6.95 -32.83 47.86
N GLU A 124 -6.13 -31.83 48.20
CA GLU A 124 -5.01 -31.96 49.14
C GLU A 124 -5.51 -32.28 50.55
N ALA A 125 -6.52 -31.56 51.06
CA ALA A 125 -7.15 -31.86 52.35
C ALA A 125 -7.87 -33.22 52.38
N ALA A 126 -8.40 -33.70 51.24
CA ALA A 126 -8.96 -35.04 51.15
C ALA A 126 -7.88 -36.14 51.25
N ILE A 127 -6.70 -35.92 50.65
CA ILE A 127 -5.53 -36.81 50.78
C ILE A 127 -5.01 -36.80 52.22
N GLU A 128 -4.91 -35.62 52.86
CA GLU A 128 -4.49 -35.48 54.25
C GLU A 128 -5.41 -36.26 55.20
N ARG A 129 -6.74 -36.12 55.06
CA ARG A 129 -7.72 -36.89 55.85
C ARG A 129 -7.55 -38.41 55.67
N ALA A 130 -7.38 -38.89 54.43
CA ALA A 130 -7.19 -40.31 54.18
C ALA A 130 -5.86 -40.84 54.78
N ASN A 131 -4.78 -40.04 54.77
CA ASN A 131 -3.53 -40.41 55.45
C ASN A 131 -3.73 -40.52 56.98
N ILE A 132 -4.54 -39.64 57.59
CA ILE A 132 -4.86 -39.69 59.03
C ILE A 132 -5.69 -40.95 59.35
N GLU A 133 -6.70 -41.27 58.55
CA GLU A 133 -7.52 -42.49 58.73
C GLU A 133 -6.68 -43.79 58.63
N ILE A 134 -5.71 -43.83 57.71
CA ILE A 134 -4.74 -44.93 57.58
C ILE A 134 -3.85 -45.03 58.82
N ALA A 135 -3.40 -43.90 59.38
CA ALA A 135 -2.58 -43.89 60.59
C ALA A 135 -3.37 -44.37 61.82
N LEU A 136 -4.60 -43.87 62.01
CA LEU A 136 -5.48 -44.27 63.13
C LEU A 136 -5.84 -45.76 63.05
N SER A 137 -6.27 -46.25 61.89
CA SER A 137 -6.58 -47.67 61.70
C SER A 137 -5.35 -48.59 61.86
N GLN A 138 -4.14 -48.13 61.51
CA GLN A 138 -2.91 -48.87 61.79
C GLN A 138 -2.57 -48.89 63.29
N GLU A 139 -2.82 -47.79 64.02
CA GLU A 139 -2.63 -47.74 65.47
C GLU A 139 -3.62 -48.69 66.18
N GLU A 140 -4.90 -48.70 65.79
CA GLU A 140 -5.91 -49.65 66.28
C GLU A 140 -5.50 -51.12 66.03
N ILE A 141 -5.01 -51.46 64.83
CA ILE A 141 -4.47 -52.79 64.51
C ILE A 141 -3.31 -53.14 65.45
N THR A 142 -2.35 -52.23 65.61
CA THR A 142 -1.12 -52.47 66.37
C THR A 142 -1.42 -52.70 67.86
N ILE A 143 -2.35 -51.93 68.43
CA ILE A 143 -2.84 -52.12 69.80
C ILE A 143 -3.57 -53.47 69.93
N LYS A 144 -4.37 -53.85 68.93
CA LYS A 144 -5.14 -55.11 68.98
C LYS A 144 -4.26 -56.35 68.81
N GLU A 145 -3.20 -56.28 68.02
CA GLU A 145 -2.20 -57.34 67.89
C GLU A 145 -1.45 -57.55 69.22
N GLN A 146 -1.09 -56.48 69.93
CA GLN A 146 -0.51 -56.55 71.28
C GLN A 146 -1.47 -57.19 72.31
N GLU A 147 -2.74 -56.77 72.33
CA GLU A 147 -3.76 -57.34 73.24
C GLU A 147 -3.95 -58.86 73.00
N ILE A 148 -3.94 -59.30 71.75
CA ILE A 148 -4.04 -60.73 71.40
C ILE A 148 -2.78 -61.50 71.81
N GLU A 149 -1.59 -60.91 71.69
CA GLU A 149 -0.34 -61.52 72.15
C GLU A 149 -0.30 -61.65 73.68
N GLU A 150 -0.72 -60.61 74.43
CA GLU A 150 -0.85 -60.69 75.89
C GLU A 150 -1.86 -61.77 76.33
N LEU A 151 -3.06 -61.81 75.72
CA LEU A 151 -4.06 -62.84 76.01
C LEU A 151 -3.53 -64.26 75.71
N SER A 152 -2.73 -64.44 74.66
CA SER A 152 -2.16 -65.75 74.29
C SER A 152 -1.19 -66.33 75.33
N GLN A 153 -0.67 -65.51 76.24
CA GLN A 153 0.26 -65.92 77.30
C GLN A 153 -0.46 -66.33 78.60
N ILE A 154 -1.78 -66.17 78.69
CA ILE A 154 -2.57 -66.51 79.88
C ILE A 154 -2.87 -68.02 79.92
N PRO A 155 -2.44 -68.76 80.96
CA PRO A 155 -2.76 -70.17 81.11
C PRO A 155 -4.26 -70.38 81.39
N ASP A 156 -4.79 -71.51 80.92
CA ASP A 156 -6.20 -71.93 81.07
C ASP A 156 -7.26 -70.94 80.51
N LEU A 157 -6.88 -70.09 79.56
CA LEU A 157 -7.81 -69.21 78.82
C LEU A 157 -8.74 -70.01 77.88
N ASP A 158 -10.02 -69.62 77.81
CA ASP A 158 -11.00 -70.20 76.88
C ASP A 158 -10.65 -69.85 75.41
N PRO A 159 -10.43 -70.84 74.51
CA PRO A 159 -10.13 -70.61 73.10
C PRO A 159 -11.13 -69.73 72.35
N ILE A 160 -12.40 -69.71 72.77
CA ILE A 160 -13.46 -68.89 72.14
C ILE A 160 -13.16 -67.39 72.27
N ILE A 161 -12.47 -66.97 73.34
CA ILE A 161 -12.06 -65.59 73.55
C ILE A 161 -11.04 -65.17 72.48
N LEU A 162 -10.01 -66.00 72.25
CA LEU A 162 -8.99 -65.72 71.23
C LEU A 162 -9.58 -65.70 69.81
N GLU A 163 -10.52 -66.59 69.49
CA GLU A 163 -11.22 -66.56 68.19
C GLU A 163 -12.03 -65.27 68.01
N HIS A 164 -12.71 -64.80 69.05
CA HIS A 164 -13.47 -63.55 69.04
C HIS A 164 -12.59 -62.30 68.84
N GLU A 165 -11.44 -62.22 69.53
CA GLU A 165 -10.50 -61.12 69.35
C GLU A 165 -9.77 -61.16 67.99
N GLN A 166 -9.44 -62.34 67.47
CA GLN A 166 -8.93 -62.50 66.11
C GLN A 166 -9.94 -62.05 65.04
N GLU A 167 -11.23 -62.32 65.22
CA GLU A 167 -12.28 -61.85 64.31
C GLU A 167 -12.47 -60.33 64.36
N LYS A 168 -12.24 -59.68 65.51
CA LYS A 168 -12.13 -58.21 65.61
C LYS A 168 -10.91 -57.69 64.85
N LEU A 169 -9.74 -58.30 65.01
CA LEU A 169 -8.51 -57.90 64.30
C LEU A 169 -8.69 -57.94 62.78
N LYS A 170 -9.31 -59.00 62.22
CA LYS A 170 -9.63 -59.08 60.78
C LYS A 170 -10.49 -57.91 60.29
N ARG A 171 -11.40 -57.40 61.13
CA ARG A 171 -12.25 -56.24 60.79
C ARG A 171 -11.45 -54.94 60.80
N LEU A 172 -10.53 -54.75 61.74
CA LEU A 172 -9.61 -53.60 61.75
C LEU A 172 -8.70 -53.62 60.51
N GLN A 173 -8.14 -54.78 60.17
CA GLN A 173 -7.34 -54.98 58.96
C GLN A 173 -8.14 -54.68 57.67
N LEU A 174 -9.42 -55.06 57.61
CA LEU A 174 -10.32 -54.72 56.49
C LEU A 174 -10.64 -53.21 56.45
N ASN A 175 -10.89 -52.57 57.60
CA ASN A 175 -11.10 -51.11 57.66
C ASN A 175 -9.86 -50.35 57.17
N HIS A 176 -8.66 -50.79 57.57
CA HIS A 176 -7.40 -50.21 57.11
C HIS A 176 -7.22 -50.37 55.58
N GLN A 177 -7.59 -51.52 55.01
CA GLN A 177 -7.59 -51.71 53.55
C GLN A 177 -8.59 -50.78 52.83
N ILE A 178 -9.74 -50.47 53.45
CA ILE A 178 -10.67 -49.45 52.94
C ILE A 178 -10.02 -48.07 52.99
N ALA A 179 -9.40 -47.67 54.12
CA ALA A 179 -8.73 -46.39 54.25
C ALA A 179 -7.58 -46.20 53.23
N GLN A 180 -6.80 -47.26 52.97
CA GLN A 180 -5.82 -47.29 51.86
C GLN A 180 -6.48 -47.03 50.49
N SER A 181 -7.61 -47.69 50.22
CA SER A 181 -8.36 -47.52 48.97
C SER A 181 -8.93 -46.10 48.83
N GLU A 182 -9.34 -45.46 49.93
CA GLU A 182 -9.81 -44.06 49.93
C GLU A 182 -8.68 -43.06 49.65
N LEU A 183 -7.46 -43.33 50.14
CA LEU A 183 -6.27 -42.54 49.79
C LEU A 183 -5.93 -42.64 48.29
N GLU A 184 -6.02 -43.84 47.70
CA GLU A 184 -5.83 -44.00 46.25
C GLU A 184 -6.90 -43.25 45.46
N LEU A 185 -8.16 -43.31 45.89
CA LEU A 185 -9.26 -42.54 45.30
C LEU A 185 -9.05 -41.02 45.44
N ALA A 186 -8.54 -40.54 46.58
CA ALA A 186 -8.22 -39.12 46.80
C ALA A 186 -7.07 -38.65 45.89
N ARG A 187 -6.02 -39.47 45.74
CA ARG A 187 -4.91 -39.23 44.79
C ARG A 187 -5.41 -39.20 43.34
N GLY A 188 -6.27 -40.14 42.94
CA GLY A 188 -6.90 -40.16 41.62
C GLY A 188 -7.77 -38.94 41.33
N LYS A 189 -8.48 -38.40 42.33
CA LYS A 189 -9.23 -37.15 42.23
C LYS A 189 -8.32 -35.94 42.04
N LEU A 190 -7.22 -35.83 42.79
CA LEU A 190 -6.21 -34.77 42.60
C LEU A 190 -5.60 -34.81 41.19
N GLU A 191 -5.23 -36.01 40.73
CA GLU A 191 -4.62 -36.19 39.41
C GLU A 191 -5.60 -35.86 38.27
N THR A 192 -6.87 -36.27 38.40
CA THR A 192 -7.94 -35.86 37.48
C THR A 192 -8.13 -34.34 37.45
N ALA A 193 -8.04 -33.66 38.60
CA ALA A 193 -8.13 -32.20 38.68
C ALA A 193 -6.96 -31.49 37.98
N LYS A 194 -5.74 -32.04 38.07
CA LYS A 194 -4.56 -31.55 37.34
C LYS A 194 -4.70 -31.71 35.83
N GLN A 195 -5.06 -32.90 35.35
CA GLN A 195 -5.23 -33.16 33.92
C GLN A 195 -6.35 -32.29 33.32
N GLN A 196 -7.44 -32.10 34.06
CA GLN A 196 -8.53 -31.18 33.67
C GLN A 196 -8.09 -29.70 33.66
N ARG A 197 -7.09 -29.32 34.46
CA ARG A 197 -6.47 -27.98 34.44
C ARG A 197 -5.52 -27.81 33.25
N GLU A 198 -4.63 -28.78 33.00
CA GLU A 198 -3.73 -28.79 31.84
C GLU A 198 -4.51 -28.70 30.53
N TYR A 199 -5.63 -29.42 30.42
CA TYR A 199 -6.53 -29.32 29.27
C TYR A 199 -7.14 -27.92 29.11
N GLN A 200 -7.52 -27.24 30.19
CA GLN A 200 -8.01 -25.85 30.14
C GLN A 200 -6.92 -24.88 29.68
N GLU A 201 -5.68 -25.04 30.17
CA GLU A 201 -4.53 -24.22 29.77
C GLU A 201 -4.15 -24.43 28.31
N TYR A 202 -4.21 -25.68 27.82
CA TYR A 202 -4.08 -26.00 26.40
C TYR A 202 -5.18 -25.30 25.57
N GLN A 203 -6.45 -25.46 25.92
CA GLN A 203 -7.56 -24.83 25.19
C GLN A 203 -7.48 -23.29 25.20
N PHE A 204 -7.07 -22.69 26.33
CA PHE A 204 -6.81 -21.26 26.43
C PHE A 204 -5.65 -20.82 25.52
N SER A 205 -4.53 -21.55 25.51
CA SER A 205 -3.37 -21.20 24.66
C SER A 205 -3.68 -21.30 23.16
N VAL A 206 -4.40 -22.33 22.72
CA VAL A 206 -4.88 -22.48 21.34
C VAL A 206 -5.84 -21.35 20.97
N THR A 207 -6.76 -20.98 21.88
CA THR A 207 -7.69 -19.86 21.67
C THR A 207 -6.94 -18.52 21.57
N ALA A 208 -5.94 -18.30 22.42
CA ALA A 208 -5.12 -17.08 22.40
C ALA A 208 -4.27 -16.98 21.13
N ALA A 209 -3.61 -18.06 20.71
CA ALA A 209 -2.86 -18.13 19.46
C ALA A 209 -3.76 -17.81 18.25
N ARG A 210 -4.94 -18.43 18.19
CA ARG A 210 -5.96 -18.17 17.17
C ARG A 210 -6.39 -16.70 17.13
N ARG A 211 -6.57 -16.02 18.28
CA ARG A 211 -6.88 -14.58 18.28
C ARG A 211 -5.75 -13.72 17.72
N VAL A 212 -4.49 -14.09 17.96
CA VAL A 212 -3.33 -13.40 17.36
C VAL A 212 -3.27 -13.62 15.85
N GLU A 213 -3.55 -14.84 15.36
CA GLU A 213 -3.67 -15.14 13.94
C GLU A 213 -4.80 -14.36 13.27
N GLU A 214 -6.01 -14.38 13.84
CA GLU A 214 -7.17 -13.61 13.37
C GLU A 214 -6.83 -12.11 13.28
N GLN A 215 -6.11 -11.56 14.27
CA GLN A 215 -5.69 -10.16 14.26
C GLN A 215 -4.64 -9.87 13.16
N ASN A 216 -3.71 -10.80 12.91
CA ASN A 216 -2.67 -10.63 11.90
C ASN A 216 -3.20 -10.80 10.47
N GLN A 217 -4.14 -11.73 10.25
CA GLN A 217 -4.88 -11.87 8.99
C GLN A 217 -5.67 -10.60 8.69
N ALA A 218 -6.39 -10.04 9.68
CA ALA A 218 -7.14 -8.79 9.52
C ALA A 218 -6.23 -7.59 9.19
N LYS A 219 -5.04 -7.47 9.80
CA LYS A 219 -4.03 -6.46 9.44
C LYS A 219 -3.54 -6.62 8.00
N SER A 220 -3.20 -7.84 7.59
CA SER A 220 -2.70 -8.14 6.23
C SER A 220 -3.75 -7.82 5.16
N PHE A 221 -4.99 -8.24 5.36
CA PHE A 221 -6.09 -7.94 4.46
C PHE A 221 -6.38 -6.42 4.37
N TYR A 222 -6.27 -5.70 5.48
CA TYR A 222 -6.39 -4.23 5.48
C TYR A 222 -5.24 -3.55 4.72
N GLN A 223 -4.00 -4.04 4.86
CA GLN A 223 -2.85 -3.55 4.09
C GLN A 223 -3.02 -3.77 2.59
N GLN A 224 -3.55 -4.92 2.16
CA GLN A 224 -3.87 -5.20 0.76
C GLN A 224 -4.95 -4.24 0.21
N GLN A 225 -6.01 -3.98 0.98
CA GLN A 225 -7.03 -3.00 0.60
C GLN A 225 -6.46 -1.56 0.51
N LEU A 226 -5.56 -1.18 1.42
CA LEU A 226 -4.89 0.12 1.37
C LEU A 226 -3.98 0.25 0.13
N ALA A 227 -3.29 -0.81 -0.28
CA ALA A 227 -2.50 -0.81 -1.51
C ALA A 227 -3.39 -0.57 -2.75
N GLN A 228 -4.48 -1.33 -2.88
CA GLN A 228 -5.47 -1.15 -3.97
C GLN A 228 -6.19 0.20 -3.94
N TYR A 229 -6.34 0.81 -2.76
CA TYR A 229 -6.89 2.15 -2.61
C TYR A 229 -5.90 3.22 -3.14
N ASN A 230 -4.63 3.11 -2.77
CA ASN A 230 -3.57 4.01 -3.22
C ASN A 230 -3.31 3.88 -4.73
N GLU A 231 -3.38 2.67 -5.28
CA GLU A 231 -3.32 2.37 -6.72
C GLU A 231 -4.42 3.13 -7.48
N LYS A 232 -5.68 3.02 -7.04
CA LYS A 232 -6.82 3.74 -7.63
C LYS A 232 -6.69 5.27 -7.51
N LEU A 233 -6.03 5.79 -6.48
CA LEU A 233 -5.71 7.23 -6.38
C LEU A 233 -4.65 7.63 -7.41
N ALA A 234 -3.61 6.82 -7.60
CA ALA A 234 -2.56 7.07 -8.60
C ALA A 234 -3.11 7.01 -10.04
N ASP A 235 -3.91 5.99 -10.38
CA ASP A 235 -4.59 5.87 -11.67
C ASP A 235 -5.45 7.10 -11.98
N ARG A 236 -6.16 7.61 -10.98
CA ARG A 236 -7.00 8.80 -11.09
C ARG A 236 -6.17 10.04 -11.38
N GLU A 237 -5.03 10.21 -10.71
CA GLU A 237 -4.13 11.35 -10.92
C GLU A 237 -3.46 11.29 -12.30
N ILE A 238 -3.08 10.10 -12.77
CA ILE A 238 -2.60 9.86 -14.14
C ILE A 238 -3.69 10.24 -15.16
N GLN A 239 -4.94 9.84 -14.94
CA GLN A 239 -6.06 10.24 -15.81
C GLN A 239 -6.27 11.77 -15.81
N ILE A 240 -6.23 12.43 -14.65
CA ILE A 240 -6.34 13.89 -14.52
C ILE A 240 -5.21 14.57 -15.32
N THR A 241 -3.98 14.11 -15.17
CA THR A 241 -2.80 14.62 -15.91
C THR A 241 -3.00 14.47 -17.42
N GLN A 242 -3.38 13.29 -17.90
CA GLN A 242 -3.65 13.05 -19.33
C GLN A 242 -4.82 13.90 -19.88
N PHE A 243 -5.86 14.20 -19.08
CA PHE A 243 -6.92 15.10 -19.49
C PHE A 243 -6.42 16.55 -19.56
N ASN A 244 -5.59 16.99 -18.61
CA ASN A 244 -5.00 18.32 -18.60
C ASN A 244 -4.03 18.54 -19.78
N GLU A 245 -3.19 17.55 -20.12
CA GLU A 245 -2.34 17.57 -21.32
C GLU A 245 -3.15 17.70 -22.61
N LYS A 246 -4.23 16.91 -22.75
CA LYS A 246 -5.13 16.98 -23.91
C LYS A 246 -5.85 18.32 -23.99
N LEU A 247 -6.26 18.88 -22.85
CA LEU A 247 -6.86 20.22 -22.77
C LEU A 247 -5.86 21.32 -23.16
N ALA A 248 -4.62 21.25 -22.69
CA ALA A 248 -3.56 22.20 -23.05
C ALA A 248 -3.22 22.12 -24.54
N ASN A 249 -3.15 20.91 -25.12
CA ASN A 249 -2.94 20.74 -26.57
C ASN A 249 -4.10 21.33 -27.39
N VAL A 250 -5.35 21.02 -27.04
CA VAL A 250 -6.54 21.61 -27.72
C VAL A 250 -6.60 23.13 -27.54
N GLN A 251 -6.20 23.67 -26.38
CA GLN A 251 -6.12 25.12 -26.15
C GLN A 251 -5.06 25.76 -27.06
N ASN A 252 -3.84 25.20 -27.09
CA ASN A 252 -2.77 25.66 -27.98
C ASN A 252 -3.19 25.58 -29.46
N GLN A 253 -3.97 24.58 -29.88
CA GLN A 253 -4.54 24.53 -31.23
C GLN A 253 -5.51 25.69 -31.48
N ILE A 254 -6.46 25.94 -30.57
CA ILE A 254 -7.43 27.06 -30.66
C ILE A 254 -6.72 28.41 -30.79
N ASP A 255 -5.71 28.66 -29.97
CA ASP A 255 -4.99 29.94 -29.94
C ASP A 255 -4.16 30.17 -31.22
N ASN A 256 -3.66 29.10 -31.85
CA ASN A 256 -2.95 29.17 -33.13
C ASN A 256 -3.86 29.23 -34.38
N LEU A 257 -5.20 29.10 -34.26
CA LEU A 257 -6.11 29.25 -35.42
C LEU A 257 -6.25 30.71 -35.91
N GLN A 258 -5.93 31.68 -35.06
CA GLN A 258 -6.20 33.10 -35.30
C GLN A 258 -4.89 33.82 -35.62
N ILE A 259 -4.68 34.12 -36.90
CA ILE A 259 -3.45 34.77 -37.38
C ILE A 259 -3.66 36.28 -37.41
N VAL A 260 -2.82 37.01 -36.67
CA VAL A 260 -2.87 38.49 -36.54
C VAL A 260 -1.69 39.15 -37.26
N SER A 261 -1.88 40.39 -37.72
CA SER A 261 -0.85 41.15 -38.42
C SER A 261 0.23 41.67 -37.46
N PRO A 262 1.53 41.35 -37.66
CA PRO A 262 2.62 41.93 -36.87
C PRO A 262 2.88 43.42 -37.16
N TYR A 263 2.34 43.95 -38.26
CA TYR A 263 2.56 45.33 -38.73
C TYR A 263 1.25 46.03 -39.11
N ALA A 264 1.26 47.37 -39.16
CA ALA A 264 0.17 48.17 -39.72
C ALA A 264 0.49 48.55 -41.18
N GLY A 265 -0.52 48.53 -42.06
CA GLY A 265 -0.33 48.83 -43.48
C GLY A 265 -1.57 48.60 -44.34
N GLU A 266 -1.44 48.91 -45.62
CA GLU A 266 -2.48 48.84 -46.65
C GLU A 266 -2.25 47.57 -47.50
N VAL A 267 -3.26 46.70 -47.65
CA VAL A 267 -3.16 45.46 -48.43
C VAL A 267 -3.11 45.79 -49.93
N ARG A 268 -2.10 45.31 -50.65
CA ARG A 268 -1.89 45.59 -52.09
C ARG A 268 -2.12 44.42 -53.01
N SER A 269 -1.86 43.20 -52.57
CA SER A 269 -2.29 41.99 -53.27
C SER A 269 -2.58 40.87 -52.26
N ILE A 270 -3.43 39.93 -52.69
CA ILE A 270 -3.78 38.70 -51.97
C ILE A 270 -3.67 37.59 -53.01
N ASP A 271 -2.48 37.01 -53.12
CA ASP A 271 -2.11 36.08 -54.18
C ASP A 271 -2.24 34.63 -53.66
N PHE A 272 -3.18 33.87 -54.21
CA PHE A 272 -3.43 32.48 -53.84
C PHE A 272 -2.44 31.56 -54.56
N LEU A 273 -1.43 31.05 -53.84
CA LEU A 273 -0.30 30.30 -54.43
C LEU A 273 -0.61 28.83 -54.74
N GLY A 274 -1.72 28.30 -54.19
CA GLY A 274 -2.15 26.91 -54.36
C GLY A 274 -2.51 26.24 -53.04
N GLN A 275 -2.84 24.95 -53.12
CA GLN A 275 -3.19 24.10 -51.97
C GLN A 275 -2.04 23.12 -51.71
N ASP A 276 -1.69 22.89 -50.44
CA ASP A 276 -0.68 21.91 -50.05
C ASP A 276 -1.29 20.49 -49.85
N ALA A 277 -0.43 19.51 -49.59
CA ALA A 277 -0.81 18.11 -49.41
C ALA A 277 -1.66 17.85 -48.15
N GLU A 278 -1.77 18.81 -47.23
CA GLU A 278 -2.63 18.75 -46.05
C GLU A 278 -4.01 19.40 -46.31
N GLY A 279 -4.21 19.95 -47.51
CA GLY A 279 -5.45 20.61 -47.93
C GLY A 279 -5.50 22.11 -47.59
N LEU A 280 -4.41 22.72 -47.13
CA LEU A 280 -4.38 24.13 -46.77
C LEU A 280 -4.01 25.00 -47.97
N ILE A 281 -4.79 26.07 -48.19
CA ILE A 281 -4.52 27.07 -49.22
C ILE A 281 -3.47 28.04 -48.70
N THR A 282 -2.35 28.16 -49.43
CA THR A 282 -1.29 29.13 -49.11
C THR A 282 -1.57 30.46 -49.81
N VAL A 283 -1.68 31.53 -49.03
CA VAL A 283 -1.99 32.89 -49.49
C VAL A 283 -0.83 33.82 -49.17
N LYS A 284 -0.38 34.56 -50.17
CA LYS A 284 0.69 35.56 -50.09
C LYS A 284 0.05 36.94 -50.06
N ILE A 285 0.25 37.68 -48.98
CA ILE A 285 -0.32 39.01 -48.77
C ILE A 285 0.80 40.04 -48.87
N LEU A 286 0.70 40.97 -49.81
CA LEU A 286 1.64 42.10 -49.89
C LEU A 286 1.05 43.31 -49.15
N LEU A 287 1.69 43.70 -48.05
CA LEU A 287 1.34 44.87 -47.25
C LEU A 287 2.25 46.04 -47.56
N LYS A 288 1.65 47.20 -47.84
CA LYS A 288 2.34 48.49 -47.91
C LYS A 288 2.33 49.14 -46.53
N ILE A 289 3.48 49.21 -45.85
CA ILE A 289 3.61 49.83 -44.53
C ILE A 289 3.38 51.34 -44.64
N SER A 290 2.58 51.89 -43.73
CA SER A 290 2.57 53.34 -43.45
C SER A 290 3.73 53.65 -42.50
N ILE A 291 4.71 54.49 -42.91
CA ILE A 291 5.91 54.80 -42.09
C ILE A 291 5.55 55.73 -40.91
N THR A 292 4.88 55.18 -39.90
CA THR A 292 4.68 55.82 -38.59
C THR A 292 4.53 54.74 -37.50
N GLN A 293 5.60 54.04 -37.13
CA GLN A 293 5.85 53.47 -35.79
C GLN A 293 7.34 53.06 -35.67
N GLU A 294 7.83 52.97 -34.43
CA GLU A 294 9.26 52.83 -34.12
C GLU A 294 9.80 51.40 -34.32
N LEU A 295 11.10 51.30 -34.62
CA LEU A 295 11.85 50.05 -34.57
C LEU A 295 12.07 49.63 -33.11
N PRO A 296 11.84 48.36 -32.73
CA PRO A 296 12.29 47.86 -31.43
C PRO A 296 13.82 47.83 -31.36
N LYS A 297 14.35 48.04 -30.15
CA LYS A 297 15.72 47.72 -29.77
C LYS A 297 15.76 46.39 -29.02
#